data_AF-A0AAN7ZXR2-F1
#
_entry.id   AF-A0AAN7ZXR2-F1
#
_cell.length_a   1.000
_cell.length_b   1.000
_cell.length_c   1.000
_cell.angle_alpha   90.00
_cell.angle_beta   90.00
_cell.angle_gamma   90.00
#
_symmetry.space_group_name_H-M   'P 1'
#
loop_
_entity.id
_entity.type
_entity.pdbx_description
1 polymer ?
#
loop_
_entity_poly.entity_id
_entity_poly.type
_entity_poly.pdbx_seq_one_letter_code
_entity_poly.pdbx_strand_id
1 'polypeptide(L)'
;MSENQSKASIIEERKANLPLPEQPPVASDFNSADGSATNVGSGGVSDTFSKGNDALRGPATGDSAARTDSSVTGENTLGQGVGREGLEGGIPNDAVSRGSKDKAGLKQTTGEDYAR
;
A
#
# COMPACT_ATOMS: atom_id res chain seq x y z
N MET A 1 -20.27 -33.25 47.17
CA MET A 1 -19.61 -32.09 47.81
C MET A 1 -18.43 -31.66 46.93
N SER A 2 -18.65 -30.77 45.95
CA SER A 2 -17.60 -29.88 45.43
C SER A 2 -18.23 -28.82 44.52
N GLU A 3 -19.08 -27.97 45.09
CA GLU A 3 -19.74 -26.84 44.38
C GLU A 3 -19.18 -25.49 44.85
N ASN A 4 -17.90 -25.44 45.26
CA ASN A 4 -17.30 -24.20 45.75
C ASN A 4 -15.86 -23.96 45.26
N GLN A 5 -15.58 -24.38 44.03
CA GLN A 5 -14.39 -23.90 43.32
C GLN A 5 -14.76 -22.61 42.60
N SER A 6 -14.02 -21.54 42.86
CA SER A 6 -14.21 -20.27 42.14
C SER A 6 -14.01 -20.50 40.64
N LYS A 7 -14.74 -19.76 39.79
CA LYS A 7 -14.54 -19.84 38.33
C LYS A 7 -13.08 -19.55 37.94
N ALA A 8 -12.39 -18.72 38.73
CA ALA A 8 -10.97 -18.40 38.51
C ALA A 8 -10.07 -19.63 38.72
N SER A 9 -10.27 -20.40 39.79
CA SER A 9 -9.49 -21.60 40.06
C SER A 9 -9.71 -22.71 39.03
N ILE A 10 -10.95 -22.85 38.52
CA ILE A 10 -11.26 -23.79 37.42
C ILE A 10 -10.54 -23.38 36.11
N ILE A 11 -10.43 -22.09 35.83
CA ILE A 11 -9.75 -21.57 34.63
C ILE A 11 -8.23 -21.79 34.72
N GLU A 12 -7.62 -21.56 35.88
CA GLU A 12 -6.19 -21.81 36.09
C GLU A 12 -5.83 -23.29 35.97
N GLU A 13 -6.64 -24.17 36.59
CA GLU A 13 -6.46 -25.63 36.49
C GLU A 13 -6.50 -26.11 35.03
N ARG A 14 -7.42 -25.57 34.23
CA ARG A 14 -7.54 -25.94 32.81
C ARG A 14 -6.46 -25.32 31.93
N LYS A 15 -5.99 -24.10 32.23
CA LYS A 15 -4.85 -23.48 31.53
C LYS A 15 -3.54 -24.25 31.77
N ALA A 16 -3.32 -24.71 33.00
CA ALA A 16 -2.12 -25.47 33.37
C ALA A 16 -2.08 -26.85 32.70
N ASN A 17 -3.25 -27.45 32.44
CA ASN A 17 -3.39 -28.74 31.78
C ASN A 17 -3.55 -28.65 30.25
N LEU A 18 -3.43 -27.45 29.66
CA LEU A 18 -3.48 -27.32 28.22
C LEU A 18 -2.17 -27.88 27.63
N PRO A 19 -2.22 -28.87 26.71
CA PRO A 19 -1.01 -29.41 26.12
C PRO A 19 -0.25 -28.29 25.41
N LEU A 20 1.05 -28.21 25.69
CA LEU A 20 1.95 -27.33 24.96
C LEU A 20 1.86 -27.72 23.47
N PRO A 21 1.67 -26.75 22.56
CA PRO A 21 1.75 -27.03 21.14
C PRO A 21 3.10 -27.69 20.84
N GLU A 22 3.08 -28.89 20.23
CA GLU A 22 4.29 -29.62 19.86
C GLU A 22 5.20 -28.83 18.93
N GLN A 23 4.61 -27.91 18.15
CA GLN A 23 5.34 -26.98 17.32
C GLN A 23 5.00 -25.55 17.75
N PRO A 24 6.00 -24.70 18.03
CA PRO A 24 5.75 -23.28 18.18
C PRO A 24 5.05 -22.78 16.90
N PRO A 25 4.13 -21.81 17.00
CA PRO A 25 3.52 -21.22 15.81
C PRO A 25 4.66 -20.76 14.89
N VAL A 26 4.69 -21.33 13.68
CA VAL A 26 5.65 -20.96 12.65
C VAL A 26 5.44 -19.48 12.35
N ALA A 27 6.52 -18.73 12.19
CA ALA A 27 6.43 -17.34 11.76
C ALA A 27 5.58 -17.28 10.48
N SER A 28 4.65 -16.33 10.40
CA SER A 28 3.85 -16.19 9.20
C SER A 28 4.76 -15.87 8.01
N ASP A 29 4.68 -16.67 6.95
CA ASP A 29 5.37 -16.45 5.67
C ASP A 29 4.77 -15.27 4.86
N PHE A 30 4.15 -14.30 5.54
CA PHE A 30 3.48 -13.17 4.91
C PHE A 30 4.55 -12.22 4.36
N ASN A 31 4.98 -12.46 3.13
CA ASN A 31 5.89 -11.59 2.42
C ASN A 31 5.11 -10.37 1.91
N SER A 32 5.10 -9.28 2.67
CA SER A 32 4.40 -8.04 2.31
C SER A 32 4.88 -7.41 0.99
N ALA A 33 6.06 -7.83 0.51
CA ALA A 33 6.63 -7.41 -0.77
C ALA A 33 6.35 -8.39 -1.91
N ASP A 34 5.78 -9.56 -1.65
CA ASP A 34 5.35 -10.51 -2.69
C ASP A 34 3.83 -10.43 -2.85
N GLY A 35 3.40 -9.68 -3.87
CA GLY A 35 1.99 -9.52 -4.19
C GLY A 35 1.27 -10.82 -4.54
N SER A 36 1.99 -11.91 -4.87
CA SER A 36 1.39 -13.23 -5.12
C SER A 36 1.04 -13.99 -3.85
N ALA A 37 1.73 -13.70 -2.74
CA ALA A 37 1.49 -14.30 -1.43
C ALA A 37 0.30 -13.64 -0.71
N THR A 38 0.01 -12.38 -1.05
CA THR A 38 -1.18 -11.68 -0.56
C THR A 38 -2.34 -11.94 -1.52
N ASN A 39 -3.47 -12.45 -1.03
CA ASN A 39 -4.68 -12.73 -1.82
C ASN A 39 -5.40 -11.43 -2.27
N VAL A 40 -4.65 -10.43 -2.72
CA VAL A 40 -5.16 -9.27 -3.42
C VAL A 40 -5.51 -9.74 -4.82
N GLY A 41 -6.81 -9.83 -5.10
CA GLY A 41 -7.30 -10.36 -6.36
C GLY A 41 -6.62 -9.67 -7.55
N SER A 42 -5.97 -10.47 -8.38
CA SER A 42 -5.40 -10.07 -9.66
C SER A 42 -6.53 -9.71 -10.63
N GLY A 43 -7.14 -8.55 -10.43
CA GLY A 43 -7.91 -7.89 -11.47
C GLY A 43 -7.00 -7.81 -12.70
N GLY A 44 -7.36 -8.56 -13.75
CA GLY A 44 -6.44 -9.07 -14.76
C GLY A 44 -5.45 -8.06 -15.34
N VAL A 45 -4.29 -8.57 -15.75
CA VAL A 45 -3.22 -7.82 -16.42
C VAL A 45 -3.75 -7.25 -17.74
N SER A 46 -4.40 -6.09 -17.66
CA SER A 46 -4.76 -5.27 -18.80
C SER A 46 -3.55 -4.39 -19.13
N ASP A 47 -2.66 -4.91 -19.95
CA ASP A 47 -1.55 -4.20 -20.60
C ASP A 47 -0.47 -3.59 -19.68
N THR A 48 0.73 -3.44 -20.27
CA THR A 48 1.85 -2.70 -19.68
C THR A 48 1.60 -1.20 -19.87
N PHE A 49 1.64 -0.41 -18.79
CA PHE A 49 1.62 1.05 -18.91
C PHE A 49 2.86 1.52 -19.68
N SER A 50 2.70 2.42 -20.66
CA SER A 50 3.86 3.02 -21.37
C SER A 50 4.79 3.79 -20.43
N LYS A 51 4.26 4.26 -19.29
CA LYS A 51 4.97 4.97 -18.21
C LYS A 51 4.38 4.55 -16.86
N GLY A 52 4.90 3.48 -16.26
CA GLY A 52 4.47 2.98 -14.96
C GLY A 52 5.55 2.13 -14.30
N ASN A 53 5.57 2.13 -12.97
CA ASN A 53 6.39 1.24 -12.16
C ASN A 53 5.49 0.46 -11.17
N ASP A 54 6.10 -0.25 -10.23
CA ASP A 54 5.42 -1.05 -9.22
C ASP A 54 4.46 -0.23 -8.34
N ALA A 55 4.51 1.10 -8.33
CA ALA A 55 3.57 1.95 -7.59
C ALA A 55 2.10 1.81 -8.06
N LEU A 56 1.85 1.39 -9.31
CA LEU A 56 0.48 1.32 -9.84
C LEU A 56 -0.20 -0.04 -9.63
N ARG A 57 0.57 -1.12 -9.48
CA ARG A 57 0.05 -2.50 -9.39
C ARG A 57 0.87 -3.42 -8.50
N GLY A 58 2.12 -3.09 -8.25
CA GLY A 58 2.97 -3.84 -7.34
C GLY A 58 2.58 -3.59 -5.88
N PRO A 59 3.13 -4.40 -4.98
CA PRO A 59 2.95 -4.19 -3.55
C PRO A 59 3.51 -2.82 -3.14
N ALA A 60 2.87 -2.20 -2.16
CA ALA A 60 3.29 -0.90 -1.62
C ALA A 60 4.55 -1.06 -0.75
N THR A 61 5.69 -1.28 -1.39
CA THR A 61 6.99 -1.50 -0.73
C THR A 61 7.75 -0.22 -0.39
N GLY A 62 7.23 0.93 -0.81
CA GLY A 62 7.77 2.26 -0.51
C GLY A 62 6.66 3.22 -0.11
N ASP A 63 7.05 4.37 0.44
CA ASP A 63 6.12 5.39 0.93
C ASP A 63 5.43 6.14 -0.22
N SER A 64 4.37 6.90 0.06
CA SER A 64 3.59 7.59 -0.97
C SER A 64 4.21 8.92 -1.38
N ALA A 65 4.41 9.10 -2.69
CA ALA A 65 4.81 10.37 -3.29
C ALA A 65 3.86 11.54 -2.99
N ALA A 66 2.63 11.27 -2.56
CA ALA A 66 1.68 12.29 -2.16
C ALA A 66 1.99 12.92 -0.79
N ARG A 67 2.86 12.28 0.01
CA ARG A 67 3.16 12.66 1.40
C ARG A 67 4.65 12.87 1.63
N THR A 68 5.48 12.14 0.89
CA THR A 68 6.92 12.06 1.12
C THR A 68 7.67 12.44 -0.14
N ASP A 69 8.64 13.32 0.01
CA ASP A 69 9.58 13.67 -1.07
C ASP A 69 10.89 12.92 -0.85
N SER A 70 11.11 11.88 -1.67
CA SER A 70 12.31 11.05 -1.62
C SER A 70 13.61 11.85 -1.80
N SER A 71 13.57 12.98 -2.51
CA SER A 71 14.75 13.84 -2.69
C SER A 71 15.18 14.55 -1.40
N VAL A 72 14.24 14.70 -0.46
CA VAL A 72 14.45 15.35 0.84
C VAL A 72 14.68 14.31 1.94
N THR A 73 13.88 13.24 1.97
CA THR A 73 13.93 12.24 3.06
C THR A 73 14.90 11.10 2.78
N GLY A 74 15.26 10.86 1.52
CA GLY A 74 16.05 9.70 1.12
C GLY A 74 15.31 8.35 1.25
N GLU A 75 14.01 8.39 1.54
CA GLU A 75 13.18 7.19 1.68
C GLU A 75 12.81 6.64 0.31
N ASN A 76 12.61 5.31 0.22
CA ASN A 76 12.03 4.73 -0.97
C ASN A 76 10.58 5.20 -1.09
N THR A 77 10.28 6.00 -2.10
CA THR A 77 8.95 6.56 -2.33
C THR A 77 8.43 6.10 -3.69
N LEU A 78 7.20 5.60 -3.70
CA LEU A 78 6.49 5.12 -4.87
C LEU A 78 5.45 6.13 -5.35
N GLY A 79 5.23 6.17 -6.67
CA GLY A 79 4.17 6.96 -7.29
C GLY A 79 4.62 8.27 -7.95
N GLN A 80 5.92 8.59 -7.95
CA GLN A 80 6.47 9.66 -8.81
C GLN A 80 6.72 9.17 -10.23
N GLY A 81 6.47 10.02 -11.22
CA GLY A 81 6.80 9.77 -12.63
C GLY A 81 6.01 8.62 -13.27
N VAL A 82 4.84 8.28 -12.74
CA VAL A 82 3.97 7.22 -13.27
C VAL A 82 2.69 7.80 -13.89
N GLY A 83 2.06 7.04 -14.77
CA GLY A 83 0.80 7.45 -15.41
C GLY A 83 0.99 8.73 -16.24
N ARG A 84 0.11 9.73 -16.01
CA ARG A 84 0.17 11.01 -16.73
C ARG A 84 1.41 11.83 -16.40
N GLU A 85 1.89 11.80 -15.14
CA GLU A 85 3.10 12.53 -14.75
C GLU A 85 4.32 12.07 -15.57
N GLY A 86 4.46 10.76 -15.76
CA GLY A 86 5.53 10.16 -16.57
C GLY A 86 5.36 10.33 -18.09
N LEU A 87 4.13 10.53 -18.57
CA LEU A 87 3.83 10.75 -19.99
C LEU A 87 4.05 12.21 -20.40
N GLU A 88 3.55 13.14 -19.60
CA GLU A 88 3.41 14.56 -19.96
C GLU A 88 4.53 15.45 -19.39
N GLY A 89 5.33 14.91 -18.46
CA GLY A 89 6.55 15.53 -17.94
C GLY A 89 6.31 16.53 -16.82
N GLY A 90 5.86 16.03 -15.66
CA GLY A 90 5.55 16.83 -14.46
C GLY A 90 4.07 16.75 -14.07
N ILE A 91 3.67 17.48 -13.02
CA ILE A 91 2.29 17.45 -12.53
C ILE A 91 1.37 18.18 -13.52
N PRO A 92 0.32 17.51 -14.05
CA PRO A 92 -0.70 18.12 -14.89
C PRO A 92 -1.47 19.25 -14.18
N ASN A 93 -1.83 20.31 -14.90
CA ASN A 93 -2.55 21.46 -14.36
C ASN A 93 -3.97 21.11 -13.86
N ASP A 94 -4.57 20.05 -14.40
CA ASP A 94 -5.87 19.52 -13.97
C ASP A 94 -5.79 18.58 -12.76
N ALA A 95 -4.60 18.08 -12.41
CA ALA A 95 -4.38 17.22 -11.25
C ALA A 95 -4.34 17.99 -9.92
N VAL A 96 -4.15 19.31 -9.96
CA VAL A 96 -4.10 20.17 -8.76
C VAL A 96 -5.44 20.83 -8.46
N SER A 97 -5.60 21.28 -7.21
CA SER A 97 -6.79 22.02 -6.79
C SER A 97 -6.96 23.32 -7.59
N ARG A 98 -8.22 23.77 -7.78
CA ARG A 98 -8.54 24.95 -8.61
C ARG A 98 -7.73 26.21 -8.28
N GLY A 99 -7.44 26.46 -7.00
CA GLY A 99 -6.65 27.62 -6.56
C GLY A 99 -5.13 27.50 -6.77
N SER A 100 -4.66 26.33 -7.22
CA SER A 100 -3.26 26.06 -7.55
C SER A 100 -3.01 25.86 -9.03
N LYS A 101 -4.04 26.02 -9.87
CA LYS A 101 -3.89 26.01 -11.32
C LYS A 101 -2.99 27.16 -11.79
N ASP A 102 -2.33 26.94 -12.92
CA ASP A 102 -1.51 27.90 -13.66
C ASP A 102 -0.28 28.42 -12.87
N LYS A 103 0.12 27.71 -11.82
CA LYS A 103 1.36 27.98 -11.09
C LYS A 103 2.58 27.47 -11.85
N ALA A 104 3.72 28.11 -11.62
CA ALA A 104 4.99 27.70 -12.18
C ALA A 104 5.34 26.25 -11.77
N GLY A 105 5.84 25.46 -12.72
CA GLY A 105 6.17 24.05 -12.52
C GLY A 105 5.04 23.06 -12.84
N LEU A 106 3.85 23.54 -13.19
CA LEU A 106 2.75 22.71 -13.68
C LEU A 106 2.75 22.65 -15.21
N LYS A 107 2.41 21.48 -15.77
CA LYS A 107 2.21 21.32 -17.21
C LYS A 107 0.80 21.73 -17.57
N GLN A 108 0.64 22.68 -18.51
CA GLN A 108 -0.69 23.08 -18.96
C GLN A 108 -1.35 21.93 -19.74
N THR A 109 -2.37 21.33 -19.14
CA THR A 109 -3.15 20.22 -19.70
C THR A 109 -4.64 20.56 -19.82
N THR A 110 -5.03 21.77 -19.41
CA THR A 110 -6.42 22.20 -19.56
C THR A 110 -6.64 22.79 -20.95
N GLY A 111 -7.55 22.18 -21.73
CA GLY A 111 -8.10 22.77 -22.96
C GLY A 111 -7.40 22.43 -24.28
N GLU A 112 -6.17 21.90 -24.30
CA GLU A 112 -5.52 21.54 -25.57
C GLU A 112 -6.16 20.32 -26.26
N ASP A 113 -6.71 19.38 -25.50
CA ASP A 113 -7.23 18.11 -26.03
C ASP A 113 -8.62 18.20 -26.67
N TYR A 114 -9.34 19.31 -26.51
CA TYR A 114 -10.67 19.51 -27.12
C TYR A 114 -10.62 20.05 -28.56
N ALA A 115 -9.43 20.35 -29.08
CA ALA A 115 -9.25 20.99 -30.38
C ALA A 115 -8.79 20.03 -31.50
N ARG A 116 -8.94 18.71 -31.34
CA ARG A 116 -8.57 17.71 -32.35
C ARG A 116 -9.74 16.88 -32.85
#